data_AF-A0A9E0VIR9-F1
#
_entry.id   AF-A0A9E0VIR9-F1
#
_cell.length_a   1.000
_cell.length_b   1.000
_cell.length_c   1.000
_cell.angle_alpha   90.00
_cell.angle_beta   90.00
_cell.angle_gamma   90.00
#
_symmetry.space_group_name_H-M   'P 1'
#
loop_
_entity.id
_entity.type
_entity.pdbx_description
1 polymer ?
#
loop_
_entity_poly.entity_id
_entity_poly.type
_entity_poly.pdbx_seq_one_letter_code
_entity_poly.pdbx_strand_id
1 'polypeptide(L)'
;MRLPTASVMDGFVDQHISLICGCGYHNDNDNHCAHFVCHVTELNFGLTCFGMSGQGSQATSANIRVQEVFPRCRRVGRWADKPADLRSGFIFTTQTGNVNLTNKTIANVRRKHIGIFIEQDVWQYKNALRHVIKQTPDEFGRHYAGTGYGIFYGEFPL
;
A
#
# COMPACT_ATOMS: atom_id res chain seq x y z
N MET A 1 -14.41 -4.07 -3.84
CA MET A 1 -13.09 -4.44 -3.28
C MET A 1 -13.22 -5.77 -2.57
N ARG A 2 -12.18 -6.59 -2.71
CA ARG A 2 -12.05 -7.86 -1.99
C ARG A 2 -11.14 -7.68 -0.78
N LEU A 3 -11.58 -8.16 0.39
CA LEU A 3 -10.74 -8.22 1.58
C LEU A 3 -9.81 -9.44 1.49
N PRO A 4 -8.48 -9.28 1.52
CA PRO A 4 -7.56 -10.40 1.46
C PRO A 4 -7.49 -11.14 2.80
N THR A 5 -7.25 -12.44 2.74
CA THR A 5 -6.91 -13.28 3.91
C THR A 5 -5.39 -13.46 3.98
N ALA A 6 -4.84 -13.78 5.15
CA ALA A 6 -3.40 -14.02 5.30
C ALA A 6 -2.88 -15.11 4.34
N SER A 7 -3.62 -16.20 4.16
CA SER A 7 -3.26 -17.28 3.22
C SER A 7 -3.20 -16.81 1.76
N VAL A 8 -4.12 -15.92 1.34
CA VAL A 8 -4.03 -15.30 0.00
C VAL A 8 -2.81 -14.39 -0.10
N MET A 9 -2.52 -13.63 0.96
CA MET A 9 -1.37 -12.72 0.99
C MET A 9 -0.02 -13.47 0.96
N ASP A 10 0.08 -14.61 1.64
CA ASP A 10 1.29 -15.45 1.64
C ASP A 10 1.62 -15.97 0.22
N GLY A 11 0.61 -16.20 -0.62
CA GLY A 11 0.82 -16.58 -2.03
C GLY A 11 1.47 -15.49 -2.89
N PHE A 12 1.49 -14.24 -2.42
CA PHE A 12 2.18 -13.14 -3.11
C PHE A 12 3.63 -12.98 -2.70
N VAL A 13 4.10 -13.58 -1.59
CA VAL A 13 5.49 -13.43 -1.13
C VAL A 13 6.45 -13.89 -2.24
N ASP A 14 7.56 -13.17 -2.40
CA ASP A 14 8.56 -13.34 -3.46
C ASP A 14 8.07 -13.08 -4.90
N GLN A 15 6.80 -12.72 -5.09
CA GLN A 15 6.28 -12.38 -6.42
C GLN A 15 6.77 -10.99 -6.86
N HIS A 16 7.30 -10.92 -8.09
CA HIS A 16 7.55 -9.67 -8.80
C HIS A 16 6.24 -9.06 -9.31
N ILE A 17 6.19 -7.73 -9.45
CA ILE A 17 4.95 -7.02 -9.83
C ILE A 17 4.44 -7.41 -11.23
N SER A 18 5.32 -7.87 -12.13
CA SER A 18 4.93 -8.38 -13.46
C SER A 18 4.05 -9.64 -13.41
N LEU A 19 4.10 -10.40 -12.31
CA LEU A 19 3.26 -11.59 -12.10
C LEU A 19 1.89 -11.22 -11.50
N ILE A 20 1.73 -9.97 -11.08
CA ILE A 20 0.52 -9.44 -10.43
C ILE A 20 -0.22 -8.49 -11.37
N CYS A 21 0.51 -7.66 -12.11
CA CYS A 21 -0.03 -6.65 -13.00
C CYS A 21 -0.12 -7.15 -14.45
N GLY A 22 -1.35 -7.44 -14.91
CA GLY A 22 -1.63 -7.74 -16.32
C GLY A 22 -1.58 -6.53 -17.27
N CYS A 23 -1.36 -5.31 -16.75
CA CYS A 23 -1.26 -4.09 -17.55
C CYS A 23 0.17 -3.77 -18.01
N GLY A 24 1.18 -4.60 -17.73
CA GLY A 24 2.54 -4.35 -18.21
C GLY A 24 3.28 -3.18 -17.53
N TYR A 25 2.68 -2.54 -16.52
CA TYR A 25 3.31 -1.44 -15.76
C TYR A 25 4.22 -1.97 -14.64
N HIS A 26 5.35 -2.57 -15.02
CA HIS A 26 6.24 -3.30 -14.11
C HIS A 26 7.72 -2.91 -14.26
N ASN A 27 8.00 -1.62 -14.52
CA ASN A 27 9.37 -1.13 -14.59
C ASN A 27 9.95 -0.98 -13.18
N ASP A 28 11.03 -1.69 -12.87
CA ASP A 28 11.69 -1.68 -11.55
C ASP A 28 12.10 -0.29 -11.02
N ASN A 29 12.22 0.71 -11.90
CA ASN A 29 12.51 2.09 -11.51
C ASN A 29 11.28 2.86 -10.99
N ASP A 30 10.07 2.33 -11.20
CA ASP A 30 8.82 2.90 -10.70
C ASP A 30 8.54 2.44 -9.27
N ASN A 31 7.69 3.20 -8.57
CA ASN A 31 7.25 2.83 -7.23
C ASN A 31 6.04 1.89 -7.28
N HIS A 32 6.20 0.65 -6.80
CA HIS A 32 5.17 -0.39 -6.92
C HIS A 32 4.44 -0.74 -5.61
N CYS A 33 4.72 -0.05 -4.51
CA CYS A 33 4.05 -0.30 -3.22
C CYS A 33 2.51 -0.17 -3.29
N ALA A 34 2.00 0.98 -3.74
CA ALA A 34 0.57 1.17 -3.95
C ALA A 34 0.03 0.29 -5.08
N HIS A 35 0.84 0.07 -6.12
CA HIS A 35 0.46 -0.77 -7.25
C HIS A 35 0.11 -2.20 -6.82
N PHE A 36 0.96 -2.83 -6.01
CA PHE A 36 0.70 -4.14 -5.42
C PHE A 36 -0.56 -4.13 -4.53
N VAL A 37 -0.60 -3.21 -3.56
CA VAL A 37 -1.70 -3.14 -2.59
C VAL A 37 -3.05 -2.96 -3.27
N CYS A 38 -3.12 -2.13 -4.30
CA CYS A 38 -4.34 -1.86 -5.05
C CYS A 38 -4.74 -3.01 -5.97
N HIS A 39 -3.80 -3.80 -6.50
CA HIS A 39 -4.14 -5.02 -7.23
C HIS A 39 -4.79 -6.06 -6.32
N VAL A 40 -4.20 -6.29 -5.14
CA VAL A 40 -4.73 -7.24 -4.16
C VAL A 40 -6.14 -6.85 -3.68
N THR A 41 -6.39 -5.55 -3.53
CA THR A 41 -7.67 -5.02 -3.02
C THR A 41 -8.62 -4.56 -4.12
N GLU A 42 -8.27 -4.74 -5.39
CA GLU A 42 -9.08 -4.33 -6.55
C GLU A 42 -9.45 -2.83 -6.54
N LEU A 43 -8.57 -1.99 -6.00
CA LEU A 43 -8.75 -0.55 -5.96
C LEU A 43 -8.35 0.06 -7.30
N ASN A 44 -9.36 0.35 -8.12
CA ASN A 44 -9.23 0.85 -9.48
C ASN A 44 -9.82 2.26 -9.62
N PHE A 45 -9.03 3.28 -9.26
CA PHE A 45 -9.41 4.69 -9.37
C PHE A 45 -8.16 5.56 -9.50
N GLY A 46 -8.33 6.86 -9.75
CA GLY A 46 -7.21 7.81 -9.80
C GLY A 46 -6.24 7.48 -10.95
N LEU A 47 -4.94 7.63 -10.72
CA LEU A 47 -3.94 7.17 -11.68
C LEU A 47 -3.74 5.65 -11.57
N THR A 48 -3.98 4.93 -12.67
CA THR A 48 -3.89 3.47 -12.70
C THR A 48 -2.74 2.96 -13.57
N CYS A 49 -2.36 1.70 -13.38
CA CYS A 49 -1.36 1.03 -14.22
C CYS A 49 -1.77 0.96 -15.70
N PHE A 50 -3.06 0.77 -16.00
CA PHE A 50 -3.58 0.90 -17.37
C PHE A 50 -3.39 2.33 -17.90
N GLY A 51 -3.73 3.35 -17.10
CA GLY A 51 -3.57 4.74 -17.51
C GLY A 51 -2.12 5.15 -17.79
N MET A 52 -1.14 4.46 -17.21
CA MET A 52 0.29 4.69 -17.48
C MET A 52 0.83 3.89 -18.67
N SER A 53 0.35 2.67 -18.88
CA SER A 53 0.89 1.74 -19.87
C SER A 53 0.12 1.73 -21.19
N GLY A 54 -1.19 2.00 -21.16
CA GLY A 54 -2.11 1.75 -22.26
C GLY A 54 -2.34 0.25 -22.56
N GLN A 55 -1.89 -0.66 -21.69
CA GLN A 55 -1.91 -2.10 -21.91
C GLN A 55 -2.79 -2.85 -20.91
N GLY A 56 -3.22 -4.06 -21.29
CA GLY A 56 -4.09 -4.90 -20.48
C GLY A 56 -5.54 -4.41 -20.45
N SER A 57 -6.25 -4.67 -19.35
CA SER A 57 -7.66 -4.30 -19.18
C SER A 57 -7.82 -3.18 -18.17
N GLN A 58 -8.56 -2.14 -18.55
CA GLN A 58 -8.95 -1.08 -17.62
C GLN A 58 -9.73 -1.62 -16.43
N ALA A 59 -10.54 -2.67 -16.61
CA ALA A 59 -11.38 -3.25 -15.54
C ALA A 59 -10.54 -3.91 -14.43
N THR A 60 -9.40 -4.50 -14.78
CA THR A 60 -8.48 -5.17 -13.83
C THR A 60 -7.28 -4.30 -13.46
N SER A 61 -7.29 -3.02 -13.84
CA SER A 61 -6.21 -2.09 -13.50
C SER A 61 -6.28 -1.68 -12.03
N ALA A 62 -5.18 -1.17 -11.49
CA ALA A 62 -5.05 -0.80 -10.09
C ALA A 62 -4.44 0.60 -9.94
N ASN A 63 -4.86 1.33 -8.91
CA ASN A 63 -4.27 2.60 -8.52
C ASN A 63 -2.78 2.43 -8.15
N ILE A 64 -1.94 3.38 -8.56
CA ILE A 64 -0.48 3.30 -8.34
C ILE A 64 0.07 4.37 -7.37
N ARG A 65 -0.80 5.09 -6.65
CA ARG A 65 -0.44 6.27 -5.86
C ARG A 65 -0.94 6.20 -4.42
N VAL A 66 -0.01 6.08 -3.49
CA VAL A 66 -0.26 6.06 -2.03
C VAL A 66 -1.16 7.21 -1.58
N GLN A 67 -0.92 8.42 -2.08
CA GLN A 67 -1.66 9.61 -1.69
C GLN A 67 -3.11 9.67 -2.18
N GLU A 68 -3.45 8.83 -3.16
CA GLU A 68 -4.82 8.71 -3.65
C GLU A 68 -5.57 7.63 -2.84
N VAL A 69 -4.87 6.62 -2.31
CA VAL A 69 -5.43 5.57 -1.44
C VAL A 69 -5.78 6.08 -0.05
N PHE A 70 -4.88 6.83 0.59
CA PHE A 70 -5.05 7.32 1.95
C PHE A 70 -6.41 8.02 2.23
N PRO A 71 -6.89 8.98 1.41
CA PRO A 71 -8.19 9.63 1.63
C PRO A 71 -9.39 8.70 1.46
N ARG A 72 -9.25 7.57 0.74
CA ARG A 72 -10.32 6.59 0.51
C ARG A 72 -10.54 5.65 1.70
N CYS A 73 -9.57 5.51 2.59
CA CYS A 73 -9.70 4.68 3.80
C CYS A 73 -10.90 5.15 4.63
N ARG A 74 -11.71 4.26 5.21
CA ARG A 74 -12.89 4.70 6.01
C ARG A 74 -12.49 5.58 7.18
N ARG A 75 -11.46 5.15 7.90
CA ARG A 75 -10.81 5.86 9.01
C ARG A 75 -9.30 5.73 8.86
N VAL A 76 -8.57 6.75 9.27
CA VAL A 76 -7.11 6.75 9.35
C VAL A 76 -6.68 7.25 10.72
N GLY A 77 -5.50 6.82 11.18
CA GLY A 77 -4.94 7.26 12.44
C GLY A 77 -3.48 6.87 12.57
N ARG A 78 -2.84 7.28 13.67
CA ARG A 78 -1.48 6.80 13.98
C ARG A 78 -1.55 5.33 14.36
N TRP A 79 -0.52 4.57 14.01
CA TRP A 79 -0.46 3.13 14.31
C TRP A 79 -0.52 2.85 15.82
N ALA A 80 0.11 3.69 16.64
CA ALA A 80 0.06 3.58 18.10
C ALA A 80 -1.36 3.72 18.67
N ASP A 81 -2.24 4.44 17.95
CA ASP A 81 -3.64 4.67 18.32
C ASP A 81 -4.60 3.73 17.55
N LYS A 82 -4.08 2.66 16.94
CA LYS A 82 -4.88 1.72 16.16
C LYS A 82 -5.89 1.00 17.07
N PRO A 83 -7.19 0.99 16.73
CA PRO A 83 -8.18 0.21 17.47
C PRO A 83 -7.76 -1.26 17.61
N ALA A 84 -7.97 -1.84 18.79
CA ALA A 84 -7.57 -3.21 19.09
C ALA A 84 -8.38 -4.25 18.28
N ASP A 85 -9.62 -3.91 17.95
CA ASP A 85 -10.54 -4.69 17.11
C ASP A 85 -10.27 -4.52 15.60
N LEU A 86 -9.44 -3.55 15.20
CA LEU A 86 -9.02 -3.41 13.81
C LEU A 86 -7.89 -4.41 13.50
N ARG A 87 -8.27 -5.57 12.98
CA ARG A 87 -7.38 -6.70 12.67
C ARG A 87 -6.79 -6.66 11.27
N SER A 88 -7.33 -5.87 10.35
CA SER A 88 -6.80 -5.77 8.97
C SER A 88 -7.05 -4.41 8.35
N GLY A 89 -6.18 -3.99 7.44
CA GLY A 89 -6.31 -2.73 6.71
C GLY A 89 -5.04 -2.36 5.96
N PHE A 90 -4.90 -1.08 5.66
CA PHE A 90 -3.67 -0.51 5.14
C PHE A 90 -2.78 0.00 6.26
N ILE A 91 -1.47 -0.14 6.08
CA ILE A 91 -0.44 0.47 6.91
C ILE A 91 0.41 1.37 6.04
N PHE A 92 0.68 2.58 6.50
CA PHE A 92 1.40 3.62 5.77
C PHE A 92 2.60 4.09 6.57
N THR A 93 3.66 4.50 5.89
CA THR A 93 4.78 5.21 6.51
C THR A 93 5.28 6.36 5.65
N THR A 94 5.58 7.48 6.30
CA THR A 94 6.10 8.73 5.74
C THR A 94 6.58 9.62 6.89
N GLN A 95 7.21 10.75 6.60
CA GLN A 95 7.38 11.80 7.60
C GLN A 95 6.02 12.27 8.14
N THR A 96 5.93 12.48 9.45
CA THR A 96 4.68 12.84 10.15
C THR A 96 4.09 14.15 9.65
N GLY A 97 4.92 15.14 9.32
CA GLY A 97 4.50 16.41 8.74
C GLY A 97 3.83 16.31 7.37
N ASN A 98 3.94 15.17 6.69
CA ASN A 98 3.25 14.93 5.42
C ASN A 98 1.80 14.47 5.60
N VAL A 99 1.36 14.16 6.81
CA VAL A 99 0.03 13.56 7.07
C VAL A 99 -0.86 14.56 7.80
N ASN A 100 -2.06 14.77 7.26
CA ASN A 100 -3.14 15.45 7.96
C ASN A 100 -4.27 14.43 8.19
N LEU A 101 -4.40 13.97 9.44
CA LEU A 101 -5.38 12.95 9.80
C LEU A 101 -6.82 13.48 9.76
N THR A 102 -7.04 14.75 10.13
CA THR A 102 -8.36 15.40 10.08
C THR A 102 -8.90 15.45 8.66
N ASN A 103 -8.07 15.87 7.70
CA ASN A 103 -8.44 15.98 6.30
C ASN A 103 -8.21 14.67 5.52
N LYS A 104 -7.69 13.63 6.18
CA LYS A 104 -7.30 12.35 5.59
C LYS A 104 -6.41 12.52 4.34
N THR A 105 -5.38 13.35 4.45
CA THR A 105 -4.43 13.57 3.35
C THR A 105 -3.01 13.15 3.72
N ILE A 106 -2.27 12.72 2.71
CA ILE A 106 -0.83 12.49 2.76
C ILE A 106 -0.18 13.22 1.58
N ALA A 107 0.91 13.95 1.81
CA ALA A 107 1.56 14.75 0.78
C ALA A 107 2.11 13.86 -0.36
N ASN A 108 2.11 14.38 -1.60
CA ASN A 108 2.72 13.70 -2.73
C ASN A 108 4.25 13.86 -2.73
N VAL A 109 4.93 13.10 -1.88
CA VAL A 109 6.40 13.10 -1.75
C VAL A 109 7.01 11.76 -2.17
N ARG A 110 8.31 11.70 -2.46
CA ARG A 110 8.96 10.42 -2.82
C ARG A 110 9.00 9.43 -1.64
N ARG A 111 9.22 9.90 -0.42
CA ARG A 111 9.38 9.05 0.78
C ARG A 111 8.03 8.82 1.45
N LYS A 112 7.22 7.98 0.82
CA LYS A 112 5.99 7.43 1.37
C LYS A 112 5.81 6.00 0.89
N HIS A 113 5.24 5.16 1.74
CA HIS A 113 5.09 3.73 1.47
C HIS A 113 3.78 3.20 2.07
N ILE A 114 3.26 2.11 1.49
CA ILE A 114 2.01 1.46 1.89
C ILE A 114 2.18 -0.07 1.86
N GLY A 115 1.55 -0.74 2.80
CA GLY A 115 1.35 -2.19 2.82
C GLY A 115 -0.06 -2.55 3.26
N ILE A 116 -0.37 -3.85 3.27
CA ILE A 116 -1.58 -4.41 3.86
C ILE A 116 -1.18 -5.09 5.17
N PHE A 117 -1.84 -4.75 6.27
CA PHE A 117 -1.70 -5.50 7.52
C PHE A 117 -2.87 -6.45 7.70
N ILE A 118 -2.58 -7.65 8.20
CA ILE A 118 -3.54 -8.60 8.74
C ILE A 118 -2.91 -9.14 10.00
N GLU A 119 -3.55 -8.93 11.14
CA GLU A 119 -3.03 -9.26 12.46
C GLU A 119 -1.68 -8.58 12.73
N GLN A 120 -0.62 -9.36 12.93
CA GLN A 120 0.74 -8.91 13.21
C GLN A 120 1.64 -8.94 11.98
N ASP A 121 1.08 -9.24 10.81
CA ASP A 121 1.81 -9.37 9.57
C ASP A 121 1.48 -8.22 8.62
N VAL A 122 2.50 -7.78 7.87
CA VAL A 122 2.42 -6.75 6.86
C VAL A 122 3.03 -7.27 5.57
N TRP A 123 2.25 -7.22 4.49
CA TRP A 123 2.71 -7.50 3.15
C TRP A 123 2.89 -6.19 2.39
N GLN A 124 4.06 -6.03 1.77
CA GLN A 124 4.40 -4.85 0.96
C GLN A 124 5.22 -5.26 -0.25
N TYR A 125 5.11 -4.51 -1.34
CA TYR A 125 6.09 -4.60 -2.41
C TYR A 125 7.30 -3.73 -2.08
N LYS A 126 8.47 -4.33 -1.89
CA LYS A 126 9.70 -3.60 -1.57
C LYS A 126 10.49 -3.35 -2.84
N ASN A 127 10.39 -2.14 -3.40
CA ASN A 127 11.05 -1.79 -4.68
C ASN A 127 12.56 -2.12 -4.70
N ALA A 128 13.27 -1.94 -3.58
CA ALA A 128 14.69 -2.26 -3.47
C ALA A 128 15.00 -3.76 -3.64
N LEU A 129 14.05 -4.64 -3.30
CA LEU A 129 14.15 -6.09 -3.48
C LEU A 129 13.38 -6.61 -4.69
N ARG A 130 12.53 -5.76 -5.30
CA ARG A 130 11.72 -6.06 -6.49
C ARG A 130 10.77 -7.25 -6.32
N HIS A 131 10.26 -7.44 -5.11
CA HIS A 131 9.21 -8.42 -4.85
C HIS A 131 8.37 -8.02 -3.65
N VAL A 132 7.28 -8.75 -3.44
CA VAL A 132 6.50 -8.68 -2.22
C VAL A 132 7.24 -9.40 -1.09
N ILE A 133 7.28 -8.77 0.08
CA ILE A 133 7.77 -9.38 1.31
C ILE A 133 6.72 -9.32 2.41
N LYS A 134 6.88 -10.21 3.38
CA LYS A 134 6.12 -10.24 4.63
C LYS A 134 7.03 -9.81 5.79
N GLN A 135 6.51 -9.00 6.69
CA GLN A 135 7.24 -8.51 7.86
C GLN A 135 6.28 -8.04 8.96
N THR A 136 6.82 -7.71 10.14
CA THR A 136 6.05 -7.11 11.23
C THR A 136 5.79 -5.61 11.02
N PRO A 137 4.79 -5.01 11.69
CA PRO A 137 4.58 -3.56 11.69
C PRO A 137 5.81 -2.76 12.13
N ASP A 138 6.57 -3.27 13.11
CA ASP A 138 7.79 -2.63 13.59
C ASP A 138 8.89 -2.60 12.52
N GLU A 139 9.08 -3.71 11.80
CA GLU A 139 10.01 -3.75 10.66
C GLU A 139 9.55 -2.86 9.52
N PHE A 140 8.25 -2.82 9.25
CA PHE A 140 7.66 -1.90 8.27
C PHE A 140 7.93 -0.44 8.64
N GLY A 141 7.84 -0.09 9.92
CA GLY A 141 8.18 1.23 10.43
C GLY A 141 9.62 1.66 10.19
N ARG A 142 10.54 0.69 10.07
CA ARG A 142 11.97 0.93 9.78
C ARG A 142 12.26 1.05 8.28
N HIS A 143 11.24 1.09 7.41
CA HIS A 143 11.41 1.25 5.97
C HIS A 143 12.23 2.51 5.61
N TYR A 144 12.14 3.57 6.41
CA TYR A 144 12.97 4.77 6.26
C TYR A 144 13.84 4.99 7.50
N ALA A 145 15.15 5.13 7.28
CA ALA A 145 16.06 5.63 8.29
C ALA A 145 15.88 7.15 8.51
N GLY A 146 16.14 7.59 9.75
CA GLY A 146 16.07 8.99 10.19
C GLY A 146 14.95 9.26 11.19
N THR A 147 14.89 10.49 11.68
CA THR A 147 13.87 10.95 12.64
C THR A 147 12.65 11.52 11.92
N GLY A 148 11.52 11.62 12.64
CA GLY A 148 10.30 12.25 12.13
C GLY A 148 9.43 11.38 11.20
N TYR A 149 9.79 10.12 10.98
CA TYR A 149 8.91 9.14 10.32
C TYR A 149 7.88 8.59 11.31
N GLY A 150 6.66 8.39 10.82
CA GLY A 150 5.56 7.79 11.58
C GLY A 150 4.92 6.65 10.80
N ILE A 151 4.20 5.81 11.53
CA ILE A 151 3.36 4.75 10.98
C ILE A 151 1.89 5.14 11.19
N PHE A 152 1.08 4.90 10.18
CA PHE A 152 -0.35 5.21 10.18
C PHE A 152 -1.14 3.98 9.74
N TYR A 153 -2.31 3.77 10.32
CA TYR A 153 -3.26 2.79 9.82
C TYR A 153 -4.30 3.48 8.93
N GLY A 154 -4.88 2.72 8.00
CA GLY A 154 -6.11 3.07 7.31
C GLY A 154 -7.03 1.86 7.24
N GLU A 155 -8.28 2.02 7.65
CA GLU A 155 -9.31 1.02 7.41
C GLU A 155 -9.60 0.92 5.92
N PHE A 156 -9.79 -0.30 5.42
CA PHE A 156 -10.19 -0.51 4.03
C PHE A 156 -11.42 0.36 3.67
N PRO A 157 -11.45 0.93 2.44
CA PRO A 157 -12.64 1.61 1.90
C PRO A 157 -13.92 0.74 1.98
N LEU A 158 -15.08 1.34 1.75
CA LEU A 158 -16.31 0.58 1.45
C LEU A 158 -16.34 0.20 -0.03
#